data_AF-A0AA36EZ12-F1
#
_entry.id   AF-A0AA36EZ12-F1
#
_cell.length_a   1.000
_cell.length_b   1.000
_cell.length_c   1.000
_cell.angle_alpha   90.00
_cell.angle_beta   90.00
_cell.angle_gamma   90.00
#
_symmetry.space_group_name_H-M   'P 1'
#
loop_
_entity.id
_entity.type
_entity.pdbx_description
1 polymer ?
#
loop_
_entity_poly.entity_id
_entity_poly.type
_entity_poly.pdbx_seq_one_letter_code
_entity_poly.pdbx_strand_id
1 'polypeptide(L)'
;MSSTSTVSEVKKRDCEEIKKEIESNPIQFIGNDGKPMQLYQYKGHNFLPLEIGSSALSKLHTVKIRPDDILLYTHPGAVPYDGYFKHVQEFYALIKDNPNALIITYEEMKKELYKVVLHIAKFLDKTISDQLAKSIVDMCSFDKMKSEKTLVSASCVPENLFKEGGTFYHSGKVDTWKKWLTVEQSERIDAKIQSEFIDKGIIFNF
;
A
#
# COMPACT_ATOMS: atom_id res chain seq x y z
N MET A 1 28.38 -13.49 43.66
CA MET A 1 28.61 -12.35 42.74
C MET A 1 28.11 -12.73 41.37
N SER A 2 27.17 -11.90 40.89
CA SER A 2 26.67 -11.71 39.52
C SER A 2 26.24 -12.91 38.67
N SER A 3 24.95 -13.23 38.83
CA SER A 3 23.91 -13.14 37.80
C SER A 3 24.36 -12.87 36.36
N THR A 4 24.12 -13.85 35.48
CA THR A 4 23.94 -13.62 34.04
C THR A 4 22.60 -14.24 33.66
N SER A 5 21.54 -13.46 33.79
CA SER A 5 20.24 -13.77 33.22
C SER A 5 19.81 -12.58 32.37
N THR A 6 19.08 -12.86 31.30
CA THR A 6 18.32 -11.95 30.41
C THR A 6 19.04 -11.38 29.19
N VAL A 7 19.39 -12.25 28.22
CA VAL A 7 19.26 -11.93 26.79
C VAL A 7 18.81 -13.18 26.01
N SER A 8 17.61 -13.68 26.29
CA SER A 8 16.91 -14.63 25.40
C SER A 8 15.49 -14.84 25.92
N GLU A 9 14.53 -14.98 25.01
CA GLU A 9 13.10 -15.25 25.23
C GLU A 9 12.17 -14.01 25.27
N VAL A 10 12.16 -13.24 24.19
CA VAL A 10 10.86 -12.71 23.72
C VAL A 10 10.18 -13.89 22.99
N LYS A 11 9.33 -14.63 23.69
CA LYS A 11 8.47 -15.66 23.08
C LYS A 11 7.67 -15.01 21.93
N LYS A 12 7.85 -15.50 20.70
CA LYS A 12 6.94 -15.21 19.59
C LYS A 12 5.54 -15.64 20.02
N ARG A 13 4.69 -14.68 20.37
CA ARG A 13 3.27 -14.93 20.64
C ARG A 13 2.57 -15.26 19.33
N ASP A 14 1.64 -16.21 19.36
CA ASP A 14 0.94 -16.68 18.16
C ASP A 14 0.06 -15.56 17.58
N CYS A 15 0.08 -15.40 16.26
CA CYS A 15 -0.77 -14.46 15.54
C CYS A 15 -2.26 -14.71 15.82
N GLU A 16 -2.65 -15.97 16.02
CA GLU A 16 -4.04 -16.33 16.33
C GLU A 16 -4.45 -15.89 17.75
N GLU A 17 -3.53 -15.95 18.71
CA GLU A 17 -3.78 -15.47 20.08
C GLU A 17 -3.92 -13.94 20.11
N ILE A 18 -3.08 -13.23 19.36
CA ILE A 18 -3.15 -11.77 19.25
C ILE A 18 -4.43 -11.35 18.53
N LYS A 19 -4.83 -12.08 17.49
CA LYS A 19 -6.10 -11.85 16.80
C LYS A 19 -7.29 -12.01 17.75
N LYS A 20 -7.33 -13.11 18.53
CA LYS A 20 -8.37 -13.34 19.54
C LYS A 20 -8.39 -12.26 20.64
N GLU A 21 -7.22 -11.83 21.12
CA GLU A 21 -7.09 -10.76 22.12
C GLU A 21 -7.72 -9.45 21.60
N ILE A 22 -7.43 -9.10 20.35
CA ILE A 22 -7.89 -7.87 19.71
C ILE A 22 -9.40 -7.93 19.40
N GLU A 23 -9.88 -9.06 18.88
CA GLU A 23 -11.29 -9.27 18.57
C GLU A 23 -12.16 -9.36 19.83
N SER A 24 -11.59 -9.74 20.98
CA SER A 24 -12.30 -9.84 22.26
C SER A 24 -12.59 -8.50 22.93
N ASN A 25 -11.94 -7.41 22.52
CA ASN A 25 -12.12 -6.07 23.09
C ASN A 25 -12.34 -4.99 22.01
N PRO A 26 -13.49 -5.03 21.31
CA PRO A 26 -13.83 -3.96 20.38
C PRO A 26 -14.12 -2.67 21.15
N ILE A 27 -13.50 -1.57 20.74
CA ILE A 27 -13.83 -0.23 21.23
C ILE A 27 -14.78 0.41 20.23
N GLN A 28 -15.86 0.99 20.73
CA GLN A 28 -16.75 1.80 19.91
C GLN A 28 -16.29 3.24 19.92
N PHE A 29 -15.87 3.74 18.77
CA PHE A 29 -15.69 5.16 18.55
C PHE A 29 -17.01 5.73 18.02
N ILE A 30 -17.63 6.64 18.76
CA ILE A 30 -18.80 7.37 18.29
C ILE A 30 -18.29 8.59 17.53
N GLY A 31 -18.48 8.59 16.21
CA GLY A 31 -18.16 9.73 15.37
C GLY A 31 -19.04 10.94 15.70
N ASN A 32 -18.66 12.11 15.18
CA ASN A 32 -19.46 13.34 15.32
C ASN A 32 -20.85 13.23 14.68
N ASP A 33 -21.09 12.20 13.86
CA ASP A 33 -22.37 11.84 13.24
C ASP A 33 -23.24 10.91 14.10
N GLY A 34 -22.78 10.55 15.30
CA GLY A 34 -23.47 9.67 16.24
C GLY A 34 -23.45 8.19 15.86
N LYS A 35 -22.74 7.80 14.79
CA LYS A 35 -22.65 6.39 14.37
C LYS A 35 -21.48 5.69 15.06
N PRO A 36 -21.69 4.49 15.64
CA PRO A 36 -20.62 3.73 16.25
C PRO A 36 -19.75 3.06 15.18
N MET A 37 -18.47 3.41 15.13
CA MET A 37 -17.44 2.68 14.39
C MET A 37 -16.74 1.70 15.34
N GLN A 38 -16.69 0.43 14.96
CA GLN A 38 -15.90 -0.56 15.69
C GLN A 38 -14.43 -0.38 15.35
N LEU A 39 -13.63 -0.10 16.37
CA LEU A 39 -12.18 -0.08 16.31
C LEU A 39 -11.62 -1.19 17.20
N TYR A 40 -10.46 -1.67 16.83
CA TYR A 40 -9.65 -2.56 17.63
C TYR A 40 -8.60 -1.75 18.38
N GLN A 41 -8.38 -2.06 19.66
CA GLN A 41 -7.30 -1.46 20.43
C GLN A 41 -6.26 -2.51 20.78
N TYR A 42 -5.00 -2.22 20.45
CA TYR A 42 -3.88 -3.06 20.83
C TYR A 42 -2.70 -2.18 21.28
N LYS A 43 -2.24 -2.41 22.52
CA LYS A 43 -1.10 -1.68 23.13
C LYS A 43 -1.19 -0.15 23.02
N GLY A 44 -2.38 0.42 23.20
CA GLY A 44 -2.59 1.88 23.19
C GLY A 44 -2.78 2.50 21.81
N HIS A 45 -2.82 1.69 20.75
CA HIS A 45 -3.10 2.14 19.38
C HIS A 45 -4.47 1.62 18.91
N ASN A 46 -5.20 2.45 18.16
CA ASN A 46 -6.50 2.12 17.60
C ASN A 46 -6.37 1.76 16.11
N PHE A 47 -7.07 0.71 15.67
CA PHE A 47 -7.00 0.17 14.31
C PHE A 47 -8.39 -0.14 13.77
N LEU A 48 -8.51 -0.13 12.44
CA LEU A 48 -9.72 -0.59 11.76
C LEU A 48 -9.74 -2.13 11.69
N PRO A 49 -10.93 -2.75 11.74
CA PRO A 49 -11.12 -4.19 11.60
C PRO A 49 -10.96 -4.62 10.13
N LEU A 50 -9.77 -4.43 9.57
CA LEU A 50 -9.37 -4.98 8.29
C LEU A 50 -8.71 -6.35 8.55
N GLU A 51 -9.09 -7.38 7.78
CA GLU A 51 -8.51 -8.74 7.91
C GLU A 51 -6.97 -8.77 7.82
N ILE A 52 -6.37 -7.70 7.31
CA ILE A 52 -4.94 -7.58 7.03
C ILE A 52 -4.09 -7.21 8.27
N GLY A 53 -4.67 -7.17 9.47
CA GLY A 53 -3.99 -6.70 10.68
C GLY A 53 -3.23 -7.75 11.50
N SER A 54 -3.72 -8.98 11.65
CA SER A 54 -3.24 -9.86 12.75
C SER A 54 -1.74 -10.20 12.69
N SER A 55 -1.20 -10.47 11.49
CA SER A 55 0.22 -10.76 11.30
C SER A 55 1.12 -9.52 11.48
N ALA A 56 0.66 -8.34 11.06
CA ALA A 56 1.35 -7.07 11.28
C ALA A 56 1.31 -6.65 12.77
N LEU A 57 0.17 -6.89 13.44
CA LEU A 57 -0.05 -6.60 14.87
C LEU A 57 0.91 -7.39 15.76
N SER A 58 1.21 -8.64 15.41
CA SER A 58 2.21 -9.45 16.12
C SER A 58 3.61 -8.83 16.11
N LYS A 59 3.94 -8.02 15.10
CA LYS A 59 5.24 -7.38 14.91
C LYS A 59 5.30 -5.94 15.41
N LEU A 60 4.20 -5.35 15.89
CA LEU A 60 4.19 -3.96 16.40
C LEU A 60 5.23 -3.67 17.48
N HIS A 61 5.54 -4.65 18.33
CA HIS A 61 6.54 -4.50 19.40
C HIS A 61 7.99 -4.55 18.90
N THR A 62 8.21 -5.06 17.68
CA THR A 62 9.54 -5.06 17.02
C THR A 62 9.73 -3.82 16.15
N VAL A 63 8.65 -3.12 15.81
CA VAL A 63 8.71 -1.86 15.05
C VAL A 63 9.01 -0.74 16.03
N LYS A 64 10.28 -0.35 16.13
CA LYS A 64 10.69 0.86 16.85
C LYS A 64 10.29 2.06 16.01
N ILE A 65 9.12 2.64 16.29
CA ILE A 65 8.69 3.91 15.68
C ILE A 65 9.62 5.02 16.18
N ARG A 66 10.45 5.55 15.29
CA ARG A 66 11.36 6.66 15.57
C ARG A 66 10.68 7.98 15.20
N PRO A 67 11.00 9.09 15.88
CA PRO A 67 10.54 10.43 15.48
C PRO A 67 10.88 10.78 14.01
N ASP A 68 11.89 10.12 13.45
CA ASP A 68 12.42 10.23 12.09
C ASP A 68 11.74 9.33 11.05
N ASP A 69 10.75 8.51 11.44
CA ASP A 69 10.09 7.57 10.52
C ASP A 69 9.16 8.31 9.56
N ILE A 70 9.63 8.50 8.34
CA ILE A 70 8.97 9.32 7.32
C ILE A 70 7.63 8.72 6.89
N LEU A 71 7.54 7.39 6.81
CA LEU A 71 6.31 6.63 6.57
C LEU A 71 6.45 5.25 7.23
N LEU A 72 5.48 4.87 8.08
CA LEU A 72 5.37 3.54 8.69
C LEU A 72 5.46 2.41 7.64
N TYR A 73 5.04 2.70 6.41
CA TYR A 73 5.02 1.81 5.24
C TYR A 73 6.40 1.31 4.78
N THR A 74 7.48 1.93 5.25
CA THR A 74 8.86 1.54 4.91
C THR A 74 9.45 0.50 5.87
N HIS A 75 8.76 0.18 6.96
CA HIS A 75 9.23 -0.74 8.00
C HIS A 75 8.71 -2.17 7.79
N PRO A 76 9.58 -3.19 7.89
CA PRO A 76 9.16 -4.58 7.84
C PRO A 76 8.10 -4.90 8.90
N GLY A 77 6.96 -5.44 8.45
CA GLY A 77 5.86 -5.85 9.32
C GLY A 77 4.99 -4.71 9.85
N ALA A 78 5.27 -3.46 9.51
CA ALA A 78 4.45 -2.31 9.92
C ALA A 78 3.19 -2.16 9.05
N VAL A 79 3.17 -2.78 7.87
CA VAL A 79 2.08 -2.79 6.90
C VAL A 79 1.95 -4.18 6.27
N PRO A 80 0.80 -4.51 5.67
CA PRO A 80 0.64 -5.76 4.93
C PRO A 80 1.78 -5.99 3.94
N TYR A 81 2.13 -7.26 3.72
CA TYR A 81 3.18 -7.68 2.78
C TYR A 81 4.61 -7.23 3.17
N ASP A 82 4.90 -7.09 4.47
CA ASP A 82 6.24 -6.80 5.03
C ASP A 82 6.90 -5.48 4.56
N GLY A 83 6.11 -4.49 4.12
CA GLY A 83 6.61 -3.16 3.73
C GLY A 83 6.95 -3.00 2.25
N TYR A 84 6.91 -1.76 1.77
CA TYR A 84 7.02 -1.44 0.33
C TYR A 84 8.22 -2.07 -0.37
N PHE A 85 9.42 -1.77 0.14
CA PHE A 85 10.66 -2.10 -0.55
C PHE A 85 10.86 -3.60 -0.67
N LYS A 86 10.55 -4.35 0.40
CA LYS A 86 10.64 -5.81 0.39
C LYS A 86 9.62 -6.41 -0.57
N HIS A 87 8.37 -5.96 -0.52
CA HIS A 87 7.33 -6.43 -1.43
C HIS A 87 7.73 -6.23 -2.90
N VAL A 88 8.20 -5.03 -3.25
CA VAL A 88 8.63 -4.71 -4.63
C VAL A 88 9.85 -5.53 -5.04
N GLN A 89 10.84 -5.73 -4.17
CA GLN A 89 12.01 -6.56 -4.46
C GLN A 89 11.63 -8.02 -4.74
N GLU A 90 10.80 -8.61 -3.88
CA GLU A 90 10.35 -10.00 -4.03
C GLU A 90 9.49 -10.18 -5.29
N PHE A 91 8.56 -9.24 -5.53
CA PHE A 91 7.72 -9.25 -6.73
C PHE A 91 8.56 -9.10 -7.99
N TYR A 92 9.48 -8.14 -8.04
CA TYR A 92 10.38 -7.93 -9.18
C TYR A 92 11.23 -9.16 -9.48
N ALA A 93 11.84 -9.76 -8.45
CA ALA A 93 12.64 -10.98 -8.61
C ALA A 93 11.84 -12.15 -9.20
N LEU A 94 10.55 -12.26 -8.86
CA LEU A 94 9.66 -13.29 -9.39
C LEU A 94 9.32 -13.08 -10.87
N ILE A 95 9.22 -11.83 -11.33
CA ILE A 95 8.64 -11.52 -12.64
C ILE A 95 9.63 -11.01 -13.68
N LYS A 96 10.82 -10.55 -13.29
CA LYS A 96 11.77 -9.87 -14.20
C LYS A 96 12.14 -10.69 -15.44
N ASP A 97 12.22 -12.00 -15.31
CA ASP A 97 12.56 -12.93 -16.39
C ASP A 97 11.35 -13.75 -16.88
N ASN A 98 10.13 -13.40 -16.42
CA ASN A 98 8.92 -14.13 -16.77
C ASN A 98 8.27 -13.52 -18.02
N PRO A 99 8.23 -14.25 -19.16
CA PRO A 99 7.61 -13.74 -20.39
C PRO A 99 6.09 -13.52 -20.27
N ASN A 100 5.45 -14.10 -19.25
CA ASN A 100 4.03 -13.94 -18.95
C ASN A 100 3.76 -12.87 -17.89
N ALA A 101 4.73 -12.00 -17.59
CA ALA A 101 4.53 -10.86 -16.71
C ALA A 101 4.88 -9.55 -17.42
N LEU A 102 4.10 -8.51 -17.12
CA LEU A 102 4.29 -7.16 -17.65
C LEU A 102 4.38 -6.18 -16.48
N ILE A 103 5.46 -5.41 -16.42
CA ILE A 103 5.63 -4.32 -15.45
C ILE A 103 5.25 -3.01 -16.14
N ILE A 104 4.34 -2.27 -15.50
CA ILE A 104 3.92 -0.92 -15.89
C ILE A 104 3.89 -0.08 -14.62
N THR A 105 4.47 1.12 -14.66
CA THR A 105 4.40 2.05 -13.53
C THR A 105 3.18 2.95 -13.61
N TYR A 106 2.80 3.53 -12.47
CA TYR A 106 1.73 4.51 -12.41
C TYR A 106 2.10 5.77 -13.21
N GLU A 107 3.35 6.18 -13.13
CA GLU A 107 3.92 7.34 -13.79
C GLU A 107 3.87 7.17 -15.32
N GLU A 108 4.20 5.99 -15.86
CA GLU A 108 4.05 5.67 -17.29
C GLU A 108 2.59 5.82 -17.75
N MET A 109 1.64 5.27 -16.98
CA MET A 109 0.21 5.41 -17.27
C MET A 109 -0.23 6.88 -17.26
N LYS A 110 0.28 7.67 -16.33
CA LYS A 110 -0.04 9.10 -16.22
C LYS A 110 0.58 9.93 -17.34
N LYS A 111 1.76 9.54 -17.82
CA LYS A 111 2.50 10.24 -18.88
C LYS A 111 1.89 9.98 -20.27
N GLU A 112 1.66 8.71 -20.61
CA GLU A 112 1.28 8.29 -21.97
C GLU A 112 0.34 7.06 -21.95
N LEU A 113 -0.87 7.21 -21.41
CA LEU A 113 -1.82 6.09 -21.26
C LEU A 113 -2.08 5.32 -22.56
N TYR A 114 -2.16 6.02 -23.69
CA TYR A 114 -2.35 5.39 -25.00
C TYR A 114 -1.22 4.42 -25.35
N LYS A 115 0.04 4.77 -25.08
CA LYS A 115 1.18 3.89 -25.32
C LYS A 115 1.15 2.68 -24.41
N VAL A 116 0.73 2.86 -23.15
CA VAL A 116 0.55 1.75 -22.20
C VAL A 116 -0.55 0.80 -22.68
N VAL A 117 -1.69 1.31 -23.18
CA VAL A 117 -2.77 0.47 -23.74
C VAL A 117 -2.26 -0.37 -24.92
N LEU A 118 -1.51 0.24 -25.85
CA LEU A 118 -0.90 -0.50 -26.96
C LEU A 118 0.13 -1.54 -26.48
N HIS A 119 0.91 -1.21 -25.44
CA HIS A 119 1.88 -2.11 -24.84
C HIS A 119 1.20 -3.34 -24.22
N ILE A 120 0.12 -3.14 -23.46
CA ILE A 120 -0.69 -4.22 -22.89
C ILE A 120 -1.30 -5.07 -24.00
N ALA A 121 -1.87 -4.46 -25.04
CA ALA A 121 -2.45 -5.20 -26.16
C ALA A 121 -1.42 -6.10 -26.86
N LYS A 122 -0.23 -5.56 -27.12
CA LYS A 122 0.89 -6.33 -27.68
C LYS A 122 1.33 -7.47 -26.76
N PHE A 123 1.43 -7.22 -25.45
CA PHE A 123 1.78 -8.24 -24.47
C PHE A 123 0.76 -9.39 -24.43
N LEU A 124 -0.52 -9.08 -24.61
CA LEU A 124 -1.61 -10.06 -24.70
C LEU A 124 -1.77 -10.70 -26.10
N ASP A 125 -0.84 -10.45 -27.02
CA ASP A 125 -0.88 -10.87 -28.42
C ASP A 125 -2.19 -10.47 -29.13
N LYS A 126 -2.63 -9.22 -28.90
CA LYS A 126 -3.82 -8.63 -29.51
C LYS A 126 -3.45 -7.47 -30.41
N THR A 127 -4.01 -7.50 -31.63
CA THR A 127 -4.05 -6.33 -32.50
C THR A 127 -5.34 -5.56 -32.24
N ILE A 128 -5.23 -4.28 -31.90
CA ILE A 128 -6.37 -3.40 -31.65
C ILE A 128 -6.36 -2.23 -32.63
N SER A 129 -7.54 -1.75 -33.01
CA SER A 129 -7.66 -0.54 -33.83
C SER A 129 -7.33 0.71 -33.02
N ASP A 130 -6.89 1.77 -33.71
CA ASP A 130 -6.67 3.07 -33.09
C ASP A 130 -7.94 3.60 -32.38
N GLN A 131 -9.11 3.38 -32.98
CA GLN A 131 -10.39 3.75 -32.40
C GLN A 131 -10.66 3.01 -31.08
N LEU A 132 -10.39 1.70 -31.02
CA LEU A 132 -10.53 0.92 -29.80
C LEU A 132 -9.54 1.38 -28.73
N ALA A 133 -8.28 1.62 -29.09
CA ALA A 133 -7.27 2.13 -28.17
C ALA A 133 -7.69 3.48 -27.56
N LYS A 134 -8.16 4.43 -28.38
CA LYS A 134 -8.68 5.72 -27.92
C LYS A 134 -9.91 5.56 -27.00
N SER A 135 -10.82 4.66 -27.33
CA SER A 135 -11.98 4.37 -26.48
C SER A 135 -11.57 3.81 -25.11
N ILE A 136 -10.59 2.90 -25.06
CA ILE A 136 -10.06 2.38 -23.80
C ILE A 136 -9.42 3.51 -22.97
N VAL A 137 -8.62 4.37 -23.60
CA VAL A 137 -7.99 5.52 -22.93
C VAL A 137 -9.03 6.46 -22.32
N ASP A 138 -10.11 6.75 -23.03
CA ASP A 138 -11.21 7.58 -22.52
C ASP A 138 -11.89 6.95 -21.31
N MET A 139 -12.28 5.68 -21.42
CA MET A 139 -12.94 4.91 -20.34
C MET A 139 -12.04 4.81 -19.10
N CYS A 140 -10.75 4.59 -19.29
CA CYS A 140 -9.75 4.47 -18.22
C CYS A 140 -9.18 5.82 -17.77
N SER A 141 -9.69 6.95 -18.28
CA SER A 141 -9.27 8.26 -17.81
C SER A 141 -9.73 8.50 -16.38
N PHE A 142 -8.93 9.23 -15.60
CA PHE A 142 -9.23 9.46 -14.19
C PHE A 142 -10.58 10.14 -13.99
N ASP A 143 -10.90 11.13 -14.81
CA ASP A 143 -12.16 11.89 -14.71
C ASP A 143 -13.37 11.01 -15.06
N LYS A 144 -13.25 10.16 -16.10
CA LYS A 144 -14.30 9.22 -16.48
C LYS A 144 -14.56 8.20 -15.38
N MET A 145 -13.51 7.51 -14.91
CA MET A 145 -13.60 6.57 -13.78
C MET A 145 -14.15 7.21 -12.51
N LYS A 146 -13.73 8.44 -12.21
CA LYS A 146 -14.21 9.22 -11.06
C LYS A 146 -15.65 9.71 -11.24
N SER A 147 -16.14 9.89 -12.45
CA SER A 147 -17.56 10.23 -12.69
C SER A 147 -18.47 9.01 -12.55
N GLU A 148 -17.94 7.82 -12.83
CA GLU A 148 -18.66 6.53 -12.83
C GLU A 148 -18.40 5.70 -11.54
N LYS A 149 -18.21 6.37 -10.39
CA LYS A 149 -17.73 5.76 -9.12
C LYS A 149 -18.50 4.54 -8.66
N THR A 150 -19.81 4.52 -8.90
CA THR A 150 -20.71 3.44 -8.46
C THR A 150 -20.37 2.10 -9.09
N LEU A 151 -19.75 2.08 -10.28
CA LEU A 151 -19.34 0.84 -10.96
C LEU A 151 -18.04 0.23 -10.40
N VAL A 152 -17.17 1.04 -9.78
CA VAL A 152 -15.83 0.62 -9.35
C VAL A 152 -15.68 0.54 -7.83
N SER A 153 -16.38 1.41 -7.09
CA SER A 153 -16.32 1.48 -5.62
C SER A 153 -16.96 0.26 -4.96
N ALA A 154 -18.11 -0.18 -5.46
CA ALA A 154 -18.92 -1.22 -4.82
C ALA A 154 -18.30 -2.63 -4.89
N SER A 155 -17.36 -2.88 -5.81
CA SER A 155 -16.76 -4.19 -6.03
C SER A 155 -15.41 -4.41 -5.35
N CYS A 156 -14.71 -3.33 -4.97
CA CYS A 156 -13.31 -3.43 -4.53
C CYS A 156 -13.10 -3.13 -3.05
N VAL A 157 -13.89 -2.20 -2.46
CA VAL A 157 -13.68 -1.75 -1.07
C VAL A 157 -15.04 -1.42 -0.44
N PRO A 158 -15.41 -2.05 0.68
CA PRO A 158 -16.62 -1.72 1.43
C PRO A 158 -16.73 -0.22 1.76
N GLU A 159 -17.89 0.40 1.52
CA GLU A 159 -18.09 1.85 1.70
C GLU A 159 -17.84 2.32 3.14
N ASN A 160 -18.05 1.44 4.13
CA ASN A 160 -17.81 1.70 5.54
C ASN A 160 -16.32 1.88 5.91
N LEU A 161 -15.39 1.62 4.99
CA LEU A 161 -13.96 1.89 5.17
C LEU A 161 -13.57 3.32 4.82
N PHE A 162 -14.44 4.07 4.14
CA PHE A 162 -14.20 5.48 3.86
C PHE A 162 -14.72 6.35 5.01
N LYS A 163 -14.00 7.43 5.30
CA LYS A 163 -14.54 8.53 6.13
C LYS A 163 -15.74 9.15 5.41
N GLU A 164 -16.60 9.85 6.15
CA GLU A 164 -17.71 10.59 5.55
C GLU A 164 -17.21 11.52 4.43
N GLY A 165 -17.80 11.40 3.23
CA GLY A 165 -17.36 12.13 2.03
C GLY A 165 -16.05 11.61 1.39
N GLY A 166 -15.43 10.59 1.95
CA GLY A 166 -14.26 9.90 1.41
C GLY A 166 -14.62 9.05 0.19
N THR A 167 -13.69 8.94 -0.76
CA THR A 167 -13.89 8.12 -1.96
C THR A 167 -12.59 7.43 -2.36
N PHE A 168 -12.70 6.31 -3.07
CA PHE A 168 -11.56 5.60 -3.67
C PHE A 168 -10.71 6.51 -4.59
N TYR A 169 -11.36 7.48 -5.24
CA TYR A 169 -10.72 8.43 -6.15
C TYR A 169 -10.24 9.70 -5.43
N HIS A 170 -8.94 9.82 -5.21
CA HIS A 170 -8.36 11.03 -4.64
C HIS A 170 -8.06 12.10 -5.72
N SER A 171 -6.80 12.26 -6.11
CA SER A 171 -6.33 13.32 -7.01
C SER A 171 -5.96 12.83 -8.41
N GLY A 172 -5.52 11.57 -8.57
CA GLY A 172 -5.09 11.02 -9.84
C GLY A 172 -3.86 11.71 -10.44
N LYS A 173 -3.02 12.34 -9.60
CA LYS A 173 -1.86 13.15 -10.01
C LYS A 173 -0.56 12.57 -9.45
N VAL A 174 0.49 12.61 -10.27
CA VAL A 174 1.89 12.37 -9.86
C VAL A 174 2.36 13.57 -9.02
N ASP A 175 3.43 13.40 -8.25
CA ASP A 175 4.11 14.47 -7.49
C ASP A 175 3.32 15.10 -6.33
N THR A 176 2.18 14.55 -5.97
CA THR A 176 1.38 15.09 -4.85
C THR A 176 2.09 15.00 -3.51
N TRP A 177 3.04 14.07 -3.36
CA TRP A 177 3.91 13.91 -2.19
C TRP A 177 4.74 15.16 -1.88
N LYS A 178 5.08 15.99 -2.89
CA LYS A 178 5.85 17.23 -2.71
C LYS A 178 5.16 18.26 -1.82
N LYS A 179 3.84 18.13 -1.63
CA LYS A 179 3.05 18.98 -0.73
C LYS A 179 3.12 18.53 0.74
N TRP A 180 3.51 17.29 0.98
CA TRP A 180 3.41 16.63 2.28
C TRP A 180 4.78 16.38 2.90
N LEU A 181 5.79 16.14 2.07
CA LEU A 181 7.15 15.83 2.51
C LEU A 181 8.00 17.10 2.53
N THR A 182 8.80 17.23 3.59
CA THR A 182 9.92 18.18 3.62
C THR A 182 11.04 17.72 2.67
N VAL A 183 11.95 18.63 2.33
CA VAL A 183 13.11 18.31 1.47
C VAL A 183 13.94 17.19 2.10
N GLU A 184 14.27 17.29 3.39
CA GLU A 184 15.04 16.26 4.10
C GLU A 184 14.33 14.89 4.07
N GLN A 185 13.00 14.87 4.20
CA GLN A 185 12.24 13.63 4.12
C GLN A 185 12.26 13.03 2.70
N SER A 186 12.16 13.86 1.67
CA SER A 186 12.29 13.42 0.28
C SER A 186 13.65 12.80 0.03
N GLU A 187 14.74 13.49 0.39
CA GLU A 187 16.10 13.02 0.17
C GLU A 187 16.39 11.68 0.86
N ARG A 188 15.84 11.48 2.07
CA ARG A 188 15.93 10.20 2.78
C ARG A 188 15.19 9.07 2.06
N ILE A 189 14.02 9.35 1.45
CA ILE A 189 13.29 8.36 0.64
C ILE A 189 14.07 8.06 -0.65
N ASP A 190 14.61 9.08 -1.31
CA ASP A 190 15.42 8.93 -2.53
C ASP A 190 16.66 8.07 -2.27
N ALA A 191 17.37 8.30 -1.15
CA ALA A 191 18.49 7.46 -0.73
C ALA A 191 18.08 6.00 -0.46
N LYS A 192 16.88 5.79 0.07
CA LYS A 192 16.33 4.44 0.29
C LYS A 192 15.95 3.78 -1.04
N ILE A 193 15.35 4.50 -1.98
CA ILE A 193 15.08 4.01 -3.34
C ILE A 193 16.38 3.65 -4.05
N GLN A 194 17.41 4.48 -3.94
CA GLN A 194 18.73 4.22 -4.52
C GLN A 194 19.29 2.88 -4.01
N SER A 195 19.39 2.72 -2.69
CA SER A 195 19.98 1.52 -2.07
C SER A 195 19.12 0.26 -2.21
N GLU A 196 17.78 0.38 -2.17
CA GLU A 196 16.88 -0.76 -2.19
C GLU A 196 16.50 -1.21 -3.60
N PHE A 197 16.57 -0.34 -4.61
CA PHE A 197 16.19 -0.67 -5.99
C PHE A 197 17.35 -0.49 -6.97
N ILE A 198 17.86 0.74 -7.13
CA ILE A 198 18.79 1.08 -8.22
C ILE A 198 20.11 0.32 -8.07
N ASP A 199 20.70 0.33 -6.87
CA ASP A 199 21.96 -0.38 -6.58
C ASP A 199 21.82 -1.91 -6.70
N LYS A 200 20.57 -2.41 -6.64
CA LYS A 200 20.24 -3.83 -6.82
C LYS A 200 19.80 -4.17 -8.26
N GLY A 201 19.88 -3.21 -9.18
CA GLY A 201 19.51 -3.38 -10.59
C GLY A 201 18.00 -3.40 -10.86
N ILE A 202 17.18 -2.99 -9.88
CA ILE A 202 15.73 -2.82 -10.06
C ILE A 202 15.50 -1.41 -10.60
N ILE A 203 15.26 -1.30 -11.90
CA ILE A 203 15.08 -0.03 -12.59
C ILE A 203 13.64 0.04 -13.10
N PHE A 204 12.89 0.99 -12.58
CA PHE A 204 11.54 1.31 -13.06
C PHE A 204 11.58 2.60 -13.88
N ASN A 205 10.68 2.71 -14.85
CA ASN A 205 10.47 3.94 -15.60
C ASN A 205 9.54 4.85 -14.79
N PHE A 206 10.11 5.84 -14.11
CA PHE A 206 9.37 6.91 -13.45
C PHE A 206 9.16 8.11 -14.39
#